data_AF-A0A0H5DTG2-F1
#
_entry.id   AF-A0A0H5DTG2-F1
#
_cell.length_a   1.000
_cell.length_b   1.000
_cell.length_c   1.000
_cell.angle_alpha   90.00
_cell.angle_beta   90.00
_cell.angle_gamma   90.00
#
_symmetry.space_group_name_H-M   'P 1'
#
loop_
_entity.id
_entity.type
_entity.pdbx_description
1 polymer ?
#
loop_
_entity_poly.entity_id
_entity_poly.type
_entity_poly.pdbx_seq_one_letter_code
_entity_poly.pdbx_strand_id
1 'polypeptide(L)'
;MALMLTLWNFPSETSESPAFDATIPVVDMNDYFKEETRDRFISKVAEALHTVGFFAVVNPGIAVEDLERGYAASMDFFLHPLEQKLECYKASINGQRGYVPSETAQGNSVKDCKEFYHIGRKSNIWPTWMNFQEPMENLIKALDIHSEILQIAFAKALGENERFLIDMTETGECLIRALHYPPNPNPSVPWAAQHTDIDLFTILPMATEEGLQVFHEGQWIDVRVPKDAFIVNGGDKLQNLSNGYFKSSLHRVVAKPGLERFSIVYFVHPRDNDPMDPLPQAVSMTGGVKRYPEATSLELLACRLRELGLASPALLQFEKESGIMERIQALVDSGDAADPVKLTYEVWQKSQNTEEAN
;
A
#
# COMPACT_ATOMS: atom_id res chain seq x y z
N MET A 1 -19.15 15.23 21.84
CA MET A 1 -19.03 14.84 20.42
C MET A 1 -18.94 16.03 19.46
N ALA A 2 -19.80 17.07 19.53
CA ALA A 2 -19.68 18.26 18.64
C ALA A 2 -18.53 19.24 18.98
N LEU A 3 -17.90 19.13 20.16
CA LEU A 3 -16.86 20.08 20.62
C LEU A 3 -15.42 19.71 20.22
N MET A 4 -15.16 18.47 19.78
CA MET A 4 -13.80 18.06 19.33
C MET A 4 -13.59 18.31 17.83
N LEU A 5 -14.65 18.28 17.02
CA LEU A 5 -14.61 18.63 15.60
C LEU A 5 -14.42 20.14 15.37
N THR A 6 -14.81 20.99 16.33
CA THR A 6 -14.73 22.46 16.23
C THR A 6 -13.38 23.05 16.63
N LEU A 7 -12.49 22.26 17.22
CA LEU A 7 -11.11 22.65 17.54
C LEU A 7 -10.09 22.14 16.50
N TRP A 8 -10.53 21.36 15.52
CA TRP A 8 -9.72 20.99 14.38
C TRP A 8 -9.89 22.05 13.29
N ASN A 9 -8.87 22.87 13.07
CA ASN A 9 -8.84 23.81 11.96
C ASN A 9 -8.68 23.04 10.65
N PHE A 10 -9.80 22.66 10.04
CA PHE A 10 -9.85 22.47 8.60
C PHE A 10 -9.52 23.82 7.95
N PRO A 11 -8.51 23.91 7.07
CA PRO A 11 -7.92 25.20 6.71
C PRO A 11 -8.91 26.05 5.91
N SER A 12 -9.15 27.26 6.40
CA SER A 12 -9.62 28.38 5.59
C SER A 12 -8.50 28.81 4.64
N GLU A 13 -8.86 29.14 3.39
CA GLU A 13 -7.98 29.77 2.39
C GLU A 13 -7.21 30.93 3.02
N THR A 14 -5.91 30.74 3.27
CA THR A 14 -5.00 31.82 3.64
C THR A 14 -3.91 31.94 2.58
N SER A 15 -3.81 33.16 2.06
CA SER A 15 -3.19 33.51 0.78
C SER A 15 -1.71 33.88 0.91
N GLU A 16 -0.88 32.99 1.43
CA GLU A 16 0.58 33.08 1.30
C GLU A 16 1.16 31.67 1.15
N SER A 17 1.64 31.32 -0.05
CA SER A 17 2.22 30.01 -0.36
C SER A 17 3.57 29.86 0.34
N PRO A 18 3.71 28.98 1.35
CA PRO A 18 5.03 28.62 1.87
C PRO A 18 5.79 27.88 0.77
N ALA A 19 7.10 28.04 0.71
CA ALA A 19 7.96 27.28 -0.20
C ALA A 19 7.64 25.78 -0.11
N PHE A 20 7.56 25.14 -1.28
CA PHE A 20 7.14 23.75 -1.47
C PHE A 20 8.16 22.76 -0.85
N ASP A 21 7.98 22.36 0.41
CA ASP A 21 8.87 21.43 1.14
C ASP A 21 8.40 19.98 0.96
N ALA A 22 8.56 19.44 -0.26
CA ALA A 22 8.37 18.03 -0.54
C ALA A 22 9.71 17.29 -0.57
N THR A 23 9.80 16.16 0.13
CA THR A 23 11.02 15.33 0.20
C THR A 23 11.02 14.16 -0.76
N ILE A 24 9.91 13.92 -1.45
CA ILE A 24 9.74 12.94 -2.51
C ILE A 24 9.31 13.65 -3.80
N PRO A 25 9.47 13.01 -4.98
CA PRO A 25 9.02 13.59 -6.24
C PRO A 25 7.54 13.97 -6.20
N VAL A 26 7.19 15.03 -6.94
CA VAL A 26 5.83 15.55 -6.99
C VAL A 26 5.32 15.62 -8.43
N VAL A 27 4.09 15.16 -8.61
CA VAL A 27 3.32 15.30 -9.84
C VAL A 27 2.06 16.10 -9.60
N ASP A 28 1.62 16.86 -10.60
CA ASP A 28 0.41 17.67 -10.53
C ASP A 28 -0.70 16.97 -11.31
N MET A 29 -1.81 16.61 -10.66
CA MET A 29 -2.91 15.93 -11.32
C MET A 29 -3.56 16.78 -12.42
N ASN A 30 -3.49 18.12 -12.33
CA ASN A 30 -3.95 19.00 -13.40
C ASN A 30 -3.20 18.79 -14.72
N ASP A 31 -1.96 18.29 -14.68
CA ASP A 31 -1.20 17.99 -15.89
C ASP A 31 -1.82 16.81 -16.67
N TYR A 32 -2.47 15.86 -15.99
CA TYR A 32 -3.11 14.71 -16.64
C TYR A 32 -4.36 15.13 -17.45
N PHE A 33 -5.14 16.08 -16.93
CA PHE A 33 -6.40 16.49 -17.54
C PHE A 33 -6.23 17.38 -18.78
N LYS A 34 -5.05 17.93 -19.02
CA LYS A 34 -4.73 18.73 -20.21
C LYS A 34 -3.95 17.90 -21.22
N GLU A 35 -4.38 17.89 -22.47
CA GLU A 35 -3.77 17.10 -23.54
C GLU A 35 -2.28 17.43 -23.71
N GLU A 36 -1.92 18.71 -23.62
CA GLU A 36 -0.56 19.21 -23.86
C GLU A 36 0.44 18.81 -22.77
N THR A 37 -0.04 18.43 -21.58
CA THR A 37 0.80 18.10 -20.42
C THR A 37 0.63 16.66 -19.94
N ARG A 38 -0.29 15.89 -20.52
CA ARG A 38 -0.59 14.52 -20.09
C ARG A 38 0.63 13.60 -20.18
N ASP A 39 1.38 13.66 -21.27
CA ASP A 39 2.58 12.83 -21.45
C ASP A 39 3.70 13.22 -20.46
N ARG A 40 3.76 14.50 -20.07
CA ARG A 40 4.66 14.97 -19.00
C ARG A 40 4.25 14.38 -17.64
N PHE A 41 2.95 14.35 -17.33
CA PHE A 41 2.46 13.72 -16.11
C PHE A 41 2.86 12.24 -16.07
N ILE A 42 2.59 11.50 -17.15
CA ILE A 42 2.93 10.07 -17.27
C ILE A 42 4.44 9.85 -17.09
N SER A 43 5.27 10.66 -17.76
CA SER A 43 6.73 10.56 -17.68
C SER A 43 7.25 10.81 -16.26
N LYS A 44 6.73 11.83 -15.57
CA LYS A 44 7.12 12.14 -14.18
C LYS A 44 6.68 11.06 -13.19
N VAL A 45 5.48 10.51 -13.37
CA VAL A 45 5.01 9.38 -12.57
C VAL A 45 5.95 8.18 -12.75
N ALA A 46 6.30 7.86 -13.99
CA ALA A 46 7.21 6.77 -14.30
C ALA A 46 8.61 7.00 -13.69
N GLU A 47 9.15 8.20 -13.82
CA GLU A 47 10.44 8.59 -13.26
C GLU A 47 10.43 8.48 -11.72
N ALA A 48 9.37 8.93 -11.06
CA ALA A 48 9.28 8.88 -9.60
C ALA A 48 9.19 7.44 -9.08
N LEU A 49 8.41 6.58 -9.73
CA LEU A 49 8.36 5.15 -9.41
C LEU A 49 9.69 4.44 -9.71
N HIS A 50 10.38 4.84 -10.77
CA HIS A 50 11.67 4.27 -11.13
C HIS A 50 12.79 4.65 -10.16
N THR A 51 12.79 5.90 -9.70
CA THR A 51 13.86 6.44 -8.85
C THR A 51 13.63 6.13 -7.38
N VAL A 52 12.47 6.53 -6.85
CA VAL A 52 12.15 6.45 -5.41
C VAL A 52 11.13 5.36 -5.10
N GLY A 53 10.22 5.04 -6.02
CA GLY A 53 9.08 4.15 -5.75
C GLY A 53 7.94 4.84 -4.98
N PHE A 54 8.09 6.13 -4.66
CA PHE A 54 7.14 6.98 -3.96
C PHE A 54 7.02 8.34 -4.66
N PHE A 55 5.84 8.94 -4.65
CA PHE A 55 5.63 10.32 -5.08
C PHE A 55 4.40 10.95 -4.42
N ALA A 56 4.35 12.26 -4.40
CA ALA A 56 3.17 13.03 -4.01
C ALA A 56 2.39 13.48 -5.24
N VAL A 57 1.06 13.50 -5.12
CA VAL A 57 0.14 14.04 -6.12
C VAL A 57 -0.51 15.29 -5.55
N VAL A 58 -0.22 16.45 -6.13
CA VAL A 58 -0.88 17.72 -5.78
C VAL A 58 -2.08 17.99 -6.68
N ASN A 59 -2.96 18.88 -6.22
CA ASN A 59 -4.24 19.20 -6.88
C ASN A 59 -5.05 17.94 -7.23
N PRO A 60 -5.17 16.94 -6.34
CA PRO A 60 -5.79 15.68 -6.70
C PRO A 60 -7.22 15.88 -7.19
N GLY A 61 -7.95 16.84 -6.62
CA GLY A 61 -9.35 17.09 -6.96
C GLY A 61 -10.33 16.21 -6.18
N ILE A 62 -9.85 15.51 -5.13
CA ILE A 62 -10.70 14.88 -4.13
C ILE A 62 -11.43 15.99 -3.37
N ALA A 63 -12.75 15.89 -3.26
CA ALA A 63 -13.53 16.82 -2.47
C ALA A 63 -13.07 16.75 -1.00
N VAL A 64 -12.75 17.91 -0.42
CA VAL A 64 -12.31 17.99 0.98
C VAL A 64 -13.33 17.33 1.91
N GLU A 65 -14.63 17.52 1.64
CA GLU A 65 -15.71 16.92 2.44
C GLU A 65 -15.66 15.38 2.47
N ASP A 66 -15.30 14.71 1.36
CA ASP A 66 -15.19 13.24 1.33
C ASP A 66 -14.03 12.74 2.21
N LEU A 67 -12.90 13.46 2.19
CA LEU A 67 -11.77 13.21 3.09
C LEU A 67 -12.17 13.44 4.55
N GLU A 68 -12.70 14.61 4.87
CA GLU A 68 -13.07 14.99 6.23
C GLU A 68 -14.05 13.99 6.85
N ARG A 69 -15.10 13.62 6.11
CA ARG A 69 -16.11 12.67 6.59
C ARG A 69 -15.54 11.27 6.80
N GLY A 70 -14.71 10.78 5.88
CA GLY A 70 -14.06 9.47 6.01
C GLY A 70 -13.10 9.41 7.21
N TYR A 71 -12.24 10.42 7.37
CA TYR A 71 -11.32 10.49 8.51
C TYR A 71 -12.05 10.69 9.84
N ALA A 72 -13.09 11.53 9.89
CA ALA A 72 -13.90 11.73 11.08
C ALA A 72 -14.58 10.42 11.52
N ALA A 73 -15.17 9.67 10.58
CA ALA A 73 -15.76 8.36 10.86
C ALA A 73 -14.72 7.34 11.36
N SER A 74 -13.54 7.31 10.72
CA SER A 74 -12.40 6.50 11.16
C SER A 74 -11.99 6.81 12.60
N MET A 75 -11.79 8.09 12.91
CA MET A 75 -11.35 8.54 14.24
C MET A 75 -12.42 8.23 15.29
N ASP A 76 -13.68 8.54 15.02
CA ASP A 76 -14.80 8.27 15.92
C ASP A 76 -14.84 6.77 16.28
N PHE A 77 -14.73 5.88 15.28
CA PHE A 77 -14.68 4.42 15.50
C PHE A 77 -13.58 4.01 16.46
N PHE A 78 -12.34 4.48 16.27
CA PHE A 78 -11.20 4.05 17.09
C PHE A 78 -11.26 4.56 18.54
N LEU A 79 -11.99 5.65 18.77
CA LEU A 79 -12.23 6.21 20.11
C LEU A 79 -13.29 5.44 20.91
N HIS A 80 -14.03 4.50 20.31
CA HIS A 80 -14.96 3.64 21.03
C HIS A 80 -14.25 2.59 21.90
N PRO A 81 -14.90 2.10 22.99
CA PRO A 81 -14.38 1.03 23.83
C PRO A 81 -14.03 -0.23 23.03
N LEU A 82 -12.99 -0.94 23.46
CA LEU A 82 -12.50 -2.14 22.78
C LEU A 82 -13.62 -3.18 22.58
N GLU A 83 -14.51 -3.33 23.55
CA GLU A 83 -15.63 -4.27 23.52
C GLU A 83 -16.56 -4.00 22.32
N GLN A 84 -16.82 -2.73 22.01
CA GLN A 84 -17.65 -2.34 20.86
C GLN A 84 -16.90 -2.53 19.54
N LYS A 85 -15.61 -2.17 19.50
CA LYS A 85 -14.77 -2.37 18.31
C LYS A 85 -14.66 -3.86 17.93
N LEU A 86 -14.58 -4.74 18.93
CA LEU A 86 -14.50 -6.19 18.74
C LEU A 86 -15.77 -6.81 18.12
N GLU A 87 -16.93 -6.13 18.14
CA GLU A 87 -18.11 -6.58 17.38
C GLU A 87 -17.84 -6.62 15.87
N CYS A 88 -16.87 -5.83 15.40
CA CYS A 88 -16.44 -5.79 14.00
C CYS A 88 -15.26 -6.72 13.69
N TYR A 89 -14.74 -7.49 14.66
CA TYR A 89 -13.63 -8.43 14.44
C TYR A 89 -14.13 -9.84 14.13
N LYS A 90 -13.57 -10.47 13.09
CA LYS A 90 -13.83 -11.88 12.76
C LYS A 90 -12.54 -12.68 12.59
N ALA A 91 -12.22 -13.48 13.60
CA ALA A 91 -11.08 -14.40 13.58
C ALA A 91 -11.16 -15.44 12.46
N SER A 92 -12.37 -15.89 12.08
CA SER A 92 -12.57 -16.92 11.05
C SER A 92 -12.08 -16.53 9.66
N ILE A 93 -11.92 -15.23 9.41
CA ILE A 93 -11.37 -14.68 8.16
C ILE A 93 -10.02 -14.00 8.39
N ASN A 94 -9.35 -14.29 9.51
CA ASN A 94 -8.07 -13.71 9.90
C ASN A 94 -8.02 -12.17 9.79
N GLY A 95 -9.10 -11.49 10.15
CA GLY A 95 -9.15 -10.03 10.10
C GLY A 95 -9.12 -9.42 8.69
N GLN A 96 -9.35 -10.19 7.61
CA GLN A 96 -9.37 -9.67 6.23
C GLN A 96 -10.44 -8.59 5.99
N ARG A 97 -11.44 -8.49 6.86
CA ARG A 97 -12.47 -7.44 6.91
C ARG A 97 -12.74 -7.05 8.35
N GLY A 98 -13.21 -5.82 8.53
CA GLY A 98 -13.59 -5.28 9.82
C GLY A 98 -12.40 -4.89 10.69
N TYR A 99 -12.65 -4.73 11.98
CA TYR A 99 -11.66 -4.31 12.95
C TYR A 99 -10.65 -5.41 13.25
N VAL A 100 -9.38 -5.05 13.40
CA VAL A 100 -8.32 -5.95 13.86
C VAL A 100 -7.57 -5.26 15.00
N PRO A 101 -7.58 -5.86 16.21
CA PRO A 101 -6.76 -5.37 17.31
C PRO A 101 -5.28 -5.60 16.98
N SER A 102 -4.42 -4.70 17.44
CA SER A 102 -2.96 -4.71 17.26
C SER A 102 -2.32 -6.05 16.90
N GLU A 103 -1.72 -6.08 15.71
CA GLU A 103 -0.96 -7.19 15.18
C GLU A 103 0.45 -7.28 15.80
N THR A 104 0.92 -8.51 15.99
CA THR A 104 2.34 -8.78 16.23
C THR A 104 3.02 -8.96 14.88
N ALA A 105 3.91 -8.04 14.47
CA ALA A 105 4.74 -8.25 13.29
C ALA A 105 5.74 -9.41 13.52
N GLN A 106 5.90 -10.31 12.55
CA GLN A 106 6.80 -11.45 12.67
C GLN A 106 8.26 -10.99 12.84
N GLY A 107 8.98 -11.57 13.81
CA GLY A 107 10.37 -11.21 14.13
C GLY A 107 10.54 -10.15 15.22
N ASN A 108 9.47 -9.48 15.64
CA ASN A 108 9.49 -8.54 16.76
C ASN A 108 8.93 -9.19 18.04
N SER A 109 9.64 -9.00 19.15
CA SER A 109 9.18 -9.39 20.49
C SER A 109 8.12 -8.45 21.07
N VAL A 110 7.77 -7.37 20.34
CA VAL A 110 6.81 -6.35 20.74
C VAL A 110 5.80 -6.12 19.62
N LYS A 111 4.50 -6.08 19.98
CA LYS A 111 3.41 -5.80 19.04
C LYS A 111 3.59 -4.44 18.38
N ASP A 112 3.24 -4.34 17.09
CA ASP A 112 3.13 -3.03 16.44
C ASP A 112 2.07 -2.24 17.20
N CYS A 113 2.40 -1.00 17.57
CA CYS A 113 1.49 -0.15 18.32
C CYS A 113 0.53 0.55 17.35
N LYS A 114 -0.37 -0.25 16.77
CA LYS A 114 -1.41 0.18 15.84
C LYS A 114 -2.64 -0.70 15.98
N GLU A 115 -3.79 -0.17 15.65
CA GLU A 115 -5.01 -0.94 15.38
C GLU A 115 -5.53 -0.50 14.02
N PHE A 116 -6.28 -1.37 13.34
CA PHE A 116 -6.78 -1.02 12.01
C PHE A 116 -8.13 -1.65 11.70
N TYR A 117 -8.77 -1.12 10.67
CA TYR A 117 -10.06 -1.56 10.17
C TYR A 117 -9.96 -1.77 8.66
N HIS A 118 -10.29 -2.97 8.21
CA HIS A 118 -10.22 -3.39 6.81
C HIS A 118 -11.58 -3.31 6.11
N ILE A 119 -11.61 -2.63 4.97
CA ILE A 119 -12.77 -2.51 4.09
C ILE A 119 -12.35 -2.98 2.71
N GLY A 120 -13.08 -3.90 2.11
CA GLY A 120 -12.93 -4.23 0.69
C GLY A 120 -14.14 -3.82 -0.14
N ARG A 121 -14.18 -4.27 -1.40
CA ARG A 121 -15.32 -3.96 -2.29
C ARG A 121 -16.63 -4.62 -1.84
N LYS A 122 -16.55 -5.79 -1.18
CA LYS A 122 -17.71 -6.62 -0.79
C LYS A 122 -17.49 -7.27 0.57
N SER A 123 -18.59 -7.74 1.16
CA SER A 123 -18.60 -8.55 2.38
C SER A 123 -17.95 -7.89 3.60
N ASN A 124 -18.08 -6.56 3.69
CA ASN A 124 -17.57 -5.76 4.81
C ASN A 124 -18.36 -6.02 6.11
N ILE A 125 -17.72 -5.76 7.25
CA ILE A 125 -18.28 -5.98 8.59
C ILE A 125 -18.49 -4.64 9.28
N TRP A 126 -19.51 -3.91 8.83
CA TRP A 126 -19.80 -2.57 9.31
C TRP A 126 -20.30 -2.55 10.77
N PRO A 127 -19.91 -1.55 11.58
CA PRO A 127 -20.53 -1.35 12.88
C PRO A 127 -22.01 -0.97 12.72
N THR A 128 -22.90 -1.58 13.51
CA THR A 128 -24.34 -1.30 13.47
C THR A 128 -24.75 -0.13 14.36
N TRP A 129 -23.83 0.35 15.19
CA TRP A 129 -24.05 1.34 16.24
C TRP A 129 -23.52 2.75 15.91
N MET A 130 -22.90 2.94 14.74
CA MET A 130 -22.46 4.26 14.25
C MET A 130 -22.57 4.35 12.72
N ASN A 131 -22.60 5.57 12.17
CA ASN A 131 -22.48 5.76 10.73
C ASN A 131 -21.01 5.73 10.29
N PHE A 132 -20.51 4.55 9.96
CA PHE A 132 -19.16 4.36 9.45
C PHE A 132 -19.14 4.02 7.95
N GLN A 133 -20.14 3.26 7.49
CA GLN A 133 -20.21 2.74 6.13
C GLN A 133 -20.29 3.85 5.08
N GLU A 134 -21.26 4.77 5.20
CA GLU A 134 -21.51 5.77 4.16
C GLU A 134 -20.32 6.72 3.95
N PRO A 135 -19.69 7.32 4.99
CA PRO A 135 -18.49 8.14 4.80
C PRO A 135 -17.34 7.39 4.14
N MET A 136 -17.09 6.14 4.57
CA MET A 136 -16.01 5.35 4.01
C MET A 136 -16.29 4.98 2.55
N GLU A 137 -17.50 4.56 2.21
CA GLU A 137 -17.91 4.25 0.82
C GLU A 137 -17.77 5.45 -0.12
N ASN A 138 -18.09 6.66 0.34
CA ASN A 138 -17.90 7.87 -0.46
C ASN A 138 -16.42 8.17 -0.68
N LEU A 139 -15.59 8.03 0.36
CA LEU A 139 -14.14 8.16 0.23
C LEU A 139 -13.57 7.11 -0.75
N ILE A 140 -14.03 5.85 -0.72
CA ILE A 140 -13.59 4.82 -1.67
C ILE A 140 -13.88 5.25 -3.10
N LYS A 141 -15.12 5.71 -3.38
CA LYS A 141 -15.52 6.16 -4.72
C LYS A 141 -14.66 7.32 -5.21
N ALA A 142 -14.34 8.27 -4.33
CA ALA A 142 -13.46 9.39 -4.67
C ALA A 142 -12.04 8.90 -5.02
N LEU A 143 -11.51 7.93 -4.29
CA LEU A 143 -10.17 7.36 -4.54
C LEU A 143 -10.13 6.45 -5.78
N ASP A 144 -11.21 5.73 -6.09
CA ASP A 144 -11.29 4.86 -7.27
C ASP A 144 -11.04 5.64 -8.58
N ILE A 145 -11.57 6.87 -8.68
CA ILE A 145 -11.34 7.75 -9.85
C ILE A 145 -9.83 8.03 -10.04
N HIS A 146 -9.11 8.27 -8.96
CA HIS A 146 -7.68 8.57 -9.00
C HIS A 146 -6.85 7.32 -9.26
N SER A 147 -7.27 6.19 -8.68
CA SER A 147 -6.70 4.88 -8.94
C SER A 147 -6.73 4.55 -10.43
N GLU A 148 -7.84 4.79 -11.12
CA GLU A 148 -7.96 4.54 -12.57
C GLU A 148 -6.99 5.40 -13.38
N ILE A 149 -6.87 6.70 -13.06
CA ILE A 149 -5.95 7.62 -13.73
C ILE A 149 -4.49 7.16 -13.56
N LEU A 150 -4.11 6.78 -12.34
CA LEU A 150 -2.76 6.29 -12.04
C LEU A 150 -2.46 4.99 -12.79
N GLN A 151 -3.43 4.07 -12.87
CA GLN A 151 -3.30 2.83 -13.64
C GLN A 151 -3.09 3.09 -15.14
N ILE A 152 -3.79 4.07 -15.72
CA ILE A 152 -3.56 4.49 -17.11
C ILE A 152 -2.13 5.01 -17.28
N ALA A 153 -1.63 5.82 -16.34
CA ALA A 153 -0.29 6.35 -16.40
C ALA A 153 0.78 5.24 -16.30
N PHE A 154 0.61 4.29 -15.37
CA PHE A 154 1.54 3.16 -15.23
C PHE A 154 1.53 2.26 -16.46
N ALA A 155 0.35 1.92 -16.98
CA ALA A 155 0.22 1.08 -18.17
C ALA A 155 0.90 1.74 -19.38
N LYS A 156 0.61 3.03 -19.65
CA LYS A 156 1.25 3.78 -20.73
C LYS A 156 2.76 3.87 -20.58
N ALA A 157 3.24 4.09 -19.35
CA ALA A 157 4.68 4.13 -19.07
C ALA A 157 5.39 2.77 -19.30
N LEU A 158 4.66 1.66 -19.20
CA LEU A 158 5.14 0.32 -19.51
C LEU A 158 4.94 -0.07 -20.99
N GLY A 159 4.38 0.83 -21.81
CA GLY A 159 4.10 0.58 -23.23
C GLY A 159 2.83 -0.23 -23.49
N GLU A 160 1.98 -0.38 -22.47
CA GLU A 160 0.73 -1.14 -22.53
C GLU A 160 -0.49 -0.26 -22.84
N ASN A 161 -1.61 -0.91 -23.17
CA ASN A 161 -2.88 -0.22 -23.35
C ASN A 161 -3.37 0.41 -22.03
N GLU A 162 -4.08 1.54 -22.11
CA GLU A 162 -4.59 2.27 -20.95
C GLU A 162 -5.49 1.43 -20.03
N ARG A 163 -6.18 0.42 -20.56
CA ARG A 163 -7.02 -0.49 -19.79
C ARG A 163 -6.28 -1.68 -19.20
N PHE A 164 -5.01 -1.91 -19.55
CA PHE A 164 -4.28 -3.12 -19.18
C PHE A 164 -4.33 -3.41 -17.67
N LEU A 165 -4.02 -2.42 -16.83
CA LEU A 165 -4.08 -2.58 -15.37
C LEU A 165 -5.52 -2.47 -14.83
N ILE A 166 -6.35 -1.62 -15.43
CA ILE A 166 -7.76 -1.44 -15.02
C ILE A 166 -8.50 -2.77 -15.12
N ASP A 167 -8.35 -3.49 -16.22
CA ASP A 167 -9.04 -4.76 -16.45
C ASP A 167 -8.61 -5.84 -15.44
N MET A 168 -7.43 -5.70 -14.83
CA MET A 168 -6.96 -6.58 -13.74
C MET A 168 -7.53 -6.19 -12.37
N THR A 169 -7.83 -4.91 -12.13
CA THR A 169 -8.21 -4.40 -10.81
C THR A 169 -9.72 -4.11 -10.66
N GLU A 170 -10.46 -3.94 -11.76
CA GLU A 170 -11.90 -3.61 -11.76
C GLU A 170 -12.73 -4.64 -10.98
N THR A 171 -12.37 -5.91 -11.12
CA THR A 171 -12.98 -7.03 -10.39
C THR A 171 -12.02 -7.66 -9.38
N GLY A 172 -10.82 -7.09 -9.25
CA GLY A 172 -9.85 -7.45 -8.22
C GLY A 172 -10.32 -7.01 -6.84
N GLU A 173 -9.70 -7.60 -5.82
CA GLU A 173 -9.87 -7.11 -4.47
C GLU A 173 -9.26 -5.71 -4.34
N CYS A 174 -9.90 -4.85 -3.57
CA CYS A 174 -9.26 -3.64 -3.08
C CYS A 174 -9.35 -3.67 -1.56
N LEU A 175 -8.37 -3.08 -0.89
CA LEU A 175 -8.33 -3.05 0.55
C LEU A 175 -8.09 -1.62 0.99
N ILE A 176 -9.09 -1.03 1.63
CA ILE A 176 -8.87 0.16 2.44
C ILE A 176 -8.56 -0.28 3.86
N ARG A 177 -7.48 0.27 4.39
CA ARG A 177 -7.08 0.11 5.78
C ARG A 177 -7.12 1.48 6.46
N ALA A 178 -8.10 1.67 7.33
CA ALA A 178 -8.08 2.76 8.28
C ALA A 178 -7.19 2.35 9.46
N LEU A 179 -6.24 3.18 9.86
CA LEU A 179 -5.28 2.90 10.92
C LEU A 179 -5.35 3.96 12.01
N HIS A 180 -5.25 3.49 13.25
CA HIS A 180 -4.98 4.31 14.41
C HIS A 180 -3.69 3.83 15.08
N TYR A 181 -2.79 4.77 15.30
CA TYR A 181 -1.53 4.60 15.99
C TYR A 181 -1.59 5.36 17.31
N PRO A 182 -1.82 4.66 18.44
CA PRO A 182 -1.97 5.32 19.73
C PRO A 182 -0.68 6.03 20.17
N PRO A 183 -0.81 7.00 21.10
CA PRO A 183 0.32 7.76 21.59
C PRO A 183 1.20 6.93 22.52
N ASN A 184 2.47 7.35 22.62
CA ASN A 184 3.46 6.77 23.51
C ASN A 184 3.68 5.26 23.29
N PRO A 185 3.98 4.81 22.05
CA PRO A 185 4.51 3.46 21.90
C PRO A 185 5.82 3.34 22.68
N ASN A 186 6.21 2.11 23.02
CA ASN A 186 7.54 1.84 23.56
C ASN A 186 8.57 2.54 22.65
N PRO A 187 9.51 3.36 23.17
CA PRO A 187 10.43 4.15 22.34
C PRO A 187 11.24 3.35 21.30
N SER A 188 11.42 2.04 21.52
CA SER A 188 12.10 1.15 20.58
C SER A 188 11.20 0.56 19.50
N VAL A 189 9.90 0.88 19.50
CA VAL A 189 8.88 0.27 18.63
C VAL A 189 8.34 1.33 17.67
N PRO A 190 8.52 1.14 16.36
CA PRO A 190 7.89 2.02 15.38
C PRO A 190 6.37 1.85 15.40
N TRP A 191 5.64 2.85 14.91
CA TRP A 191 4.20 2.74 14.65
C TRP A 191 3.90 1.68 13.59
N ALA A 192 4.75 1.57 12.56
CA ALA A 192 4.76 0.44 11.64
C ALA A 192 6.20 0.06 11.31
N ALA A 193 6.52 -1.23 11.43
CA ALA A 193 7.82 -1.78 11.05
C ALA A 193 8.13 -1.55 9.55
N GLN A 194 9.41 -1.67 9.18
CA GLN A 194 9.81 -1.55 7.78
C GLN A 194 9.21 -2.69 6.94
N HIS A 195 8.62 -2.35 5.80
CA HIS A 195 8.06 -3.31 4.86
C HIS A 195 7.98 -2.71 3.45
N THR A 196 7.64 -3.57 2.49
CA THR A 196 7.12 -3.19 1.18
C THR A 196 5.64 -3.56 1.12
N ASP A 197 4.88 -2.90 0.24
CA ASP A 197 3.47 -3.25 0.03
C ASP A 197 3.34 -4.36 -1.01
N ILE A 198 2.50 -5.36 -0.73
CA ILE A 198 2.33 -6.57 -1.56
C ILE A 198 1.47 -6.29 -2.81
N ASP A 199 0.81 -5.14 -2.87
CA ASP A 199 -0.21 -4.81 -3.85
C ASP A 199 0.40 -4.36 -5.20
N LEU A 200 -0.46 -3.89 -6.11
CA LEU A 200 0.00 -3.25 -7.34
C LEU A 200 0.58 -1.87 -7.01
N PHE A 201 -0.21 -1.06 -6.32
CA PHE A 201 0.21 0.25 -5.83
C PHE A 201 -0.76 0.72 -4.75
N THR A 202 -0.24 1.59 -3.89
CA THR A 202 -0.95 2.14 -2.74
C THR A 202 -1.20 3.62 -2.92
N ILE A 203 -2.38 4.09 -2.52
CA ILE A 203 -2.72 5.51 -2.35
C ILE A 203 -2.92 5.79 -0.86
N LEU A 204 -2.18 6.75 -0.32
CA LEU A 204 -2.35 7.28 1.03
C LEU A 204 -2.88 8.72 0.92
N PRO A 205 -4.21 8.94 1.00
CA PRO A 205 -4.83 10.24 0.82
C PRO A 205 -4.40 11.31 1.81
N MET A 206 -4.19 10.94 3.07
CA MET A 206 -3.85 11.86 4.16
C MET A 206 -3.30 11.09 5.37
N ALA A 207 -2.63 11.79 6.27
CA ALA A 207 -2.42 11.35 7.64
C ALA A 207 -2.58 12.55 8.57
N THR A 208 -3.06 12.32 9.79
CA THR A 208 -3.19 13.42 10.77
C THR A 208 -1.85 13.88 11.32
N GLU A 209 -0.83 13.02 11.28
CA GLU A 209 0.53 13.32 11.74
C GLU A 209 1.59 12.72 10.81
N GLU A 210 2.77 13.35 10.80
CA GLU A 210 3.94 12.84 10.09
C GLU A 210 4.50 11.56 10.76
N GLY A 211 5.48 10.93 10.12
CA GLY A 211 6.19 9.76 10.64
C GLY A 211 6.46 8.70 9.57
N LEU A 212 5.81 8.80 8.41
CA LEU A 212 6.13 7.96 7.27
C LEU A 212 7.56 8.26 6.78
N GLN A 213 8.36 7.21 6.63
CA GLN A 213 9.70 7.28 6.05
C GLN A 213 9.84 6.27 4.93
N VAL A 214 10.53 6.65 3.85
CA VAL A 214 10.91 5.77 2.73
C VAL A 214 12.41 5.57 2.73
N PHE A 215 12.87 4.34 2.47
CA PHE A 215 14.28 4.03 2.31
C PHE A 215 14.70 4.27 0.87
N HIS A 216 15.66 5.16 0.66
CA HIS A 216 16.15 5.54 -0.65
C HIS A 216 17.66 5.79 -0.56
N GLU A 217 18.42 5.20 -1.49
CA GLU A 217 19.89 5.37 -1.58
C GLU A 217 20.65 5.14 -0.25
N GLY A 218 20.26 4.12 0.51
CA GLY A 218 20.94 3.74 1.74
C GLY A 218 20.52 4.51 2.99
N GLN A 219 19.56 5.43 2.87
CA GLN A 219 19.09 6.27 3.98
C GLN A 219 17.56 6.29 4.09
N TRP A 220 17.07 6.53 5.31
CA TRP A 220 15.66 6.78 5.58
C TRP A 220 15.35 8.27 5.37
N ILE A 221 14.38 8.56 4.52
CA ILE A 221 13.91 9.92 4.20
C ILE A 221 12.52 10.09 4.80
N ASP A 222 12.32 11.14 5.61
CA ASP A 222 10.99 11.55 6.06
C ASP A 222 10.14 11.97 4.87
N VAL A 223 8.96 11.37 4.71
CA VAL A 223 8.01 11.74 3.67
C VAL A 223 7.22 12.97 4.13
N ARG A 224 7.54 14.12 3.55
CA ARG A 224 6.87 15.40 3.78
C ARG A 224 6.28 15.84 2.45
N VAL A 225 4.99 16.18 2.47
CA VAL A 225 4.20 16.57 1.30
C VAL A 225 3.25 17.72 1.66
N PRO A 226 2.77 18.51 0.68
CA PRO A 226 1.74 19.51 0.93
C PRO A 226 0.49 18.91 1.58
N LYS A 227 -0.24 19.74 2.33
CA LYS A 227 -1.45 19.31 3.07
C LYS A 227 -2.57 18.79 2.15
N ASP A 228 -2.62 19.29 0.92
CA ASP A 228 -3.60 18.97 -0.11
C ASP A 228 -3.10 17.90 -1.10
N ALA A 229 -1.99 17.23 -0.78
CA ALA A 229 -1.42 16.15 -1.59
C ALA A 229 -1.73 14.78 -1.00
N PHE A 230 -1.92 13.78 -1.87
CA PHE A 230 -1.86 12.38 -1.46
C PHE A 230 -0.54 11.75 -1.88
N ILE A 231 -0.14 10.69 -1.18
CA ILE A 231 1.08 9.92 -1.46
C ILE A 231 0.71 8.68 -2.25
N VAL A 232 1.54 8.31 -3.21
CA VAL A 232 1.43 7.06 -3.98
C VAL A 232 2.75 6.31 -3.92
N ASN A 233 2.68 5.00 -3.78
CA ASN A 233 3.85 4.12 -3.92
C ASN A 233 3.54 2.87 -4.73
N GLY A 234 4.56 2.38 -5.45
CA GLY A 234 4.49 1.09 -6.13
C GLY A 234 4.59 -0.07 -5.14
N GLY A 235 3.87 -1.15 -5.42
CA GLY A 235 3.92 -2.39 -4.65
C GLY A 235 4.70 -3.50 -5.36
N ASP A 236 4.88 -4.62 -4.65
CA ASP A 236 5.66 -5.79 -5.06
C ASP A 236 5.14 -6.38 -6.38
N LYS A 237 3.82 -6.37 -6.62
CA LYS A 237 3.21 -6.89 -7.87
C LYS A 237 3.57 -6.02 -9.07
N LEU A 238 3.52 -4.69 -8.92
CA LEU A 238 3.93 -3.77 -9.99
C LEU A 238 5.44 -3.85 -10.24
N GLN A 239 6.23 -4.05 -9.19
CA GLN A 239 7.67 -4.28 -9.32
C GLN A 239 7.97 -5.57 -10.11
N ASN A 240 7.26 -6.67 -9.85
CA ASN A 240 7.40 -7.92 -10.60
C ASN A 240 7.02 -7.74 -12.08
N LEU A 241 5.83 -7.18 -12.32
CA LEU A 241 5.27 -6.91 -13.64
C LEU A 241 6.19 -6.00 -14.48
N SER A 242 6.84 -5.03 -13.84
CA SER A 242 7.76 -4.09 -14.49
C SER A 242 9.22 -4.55 -14.52
N ASN A 243 9.50 -5.82 -14.20
CA ASN A 243 10.86 -6.37 -14.12
C ASN A 243 11.83 -5.54 -13.24
N GLY A 244 11.30 -4.86 -12.20
CA GLY A 244 12.07 -3.96 -11.34
C GLY A 244 12.25 -2.55 -11.88
N TYR A 245 11.64 -2.19 -13.02
CA TYR A 245 11.68 -0.81 -13.51
C TYR A 245 10.96 0.12 -12.54
N PHE A 246 9.78 -0.23 -12.06
CA PHE A 246 9.13 0.46 -10.95
C PHE A 246 9.53 -0.18 -9.62
N LYS A 247 9.92 0.64 -8.64
CA LYS A 247 10.40 0.16 -7.35
C LYS A 247 9.25 -0.03 -6.37
N SER A 248 9.26 -1.17 -5.69
CA SER A 248 8.58 -1.36 -4.41
C SER A 248 9.59 -1.00 -3.32
N SER A 249 9.39 0.14 -2.67
CA SER A 249 10.39 0.69 -1.75
C SER A 249 10.06 0.37 -0.31
N LEU A 250 11.10 -0.01 0.45
CA LEU A 250 11.00 -0.18 1.88
C LEU A 250 10.54 1.13 2.52
N HIS A 251 9.50 1.05 3.33
CA HIS A 251 8.97 2.18 4.06
C HIS A 251 8.57 1.75 5.48
N ARG A 252 8.50 2.70 6.40
CA ARG A 252 8.12 2.49 7.80
C ARG A 252 7.38 3.69 8.35
N VAL A 253 6.75 3.54 9.51
CA VAL A 253 6.16 4.69 10.23
C VAL A 253 6.81 4.78 11.61
N VAL A 254 7.60 5.83 11.82
CA VAL A 254 8.23 6.12 13.12
C VAL A 254 7.25 6.81 14.04
N ALA A 255 7.33 6.49 15.33
CA ALA A 255 6.47 7.09 16.33
C ALA A 255 6.97 8.46 16.77
N LYS A 256 6.03 9.38 17.04
CA LYS A 256 6.34 10.66 17.68
C LYS A 256 5.86 10.65 19.14
N PRO A 257 6.74 10.95 20.12
CA PRO A 257 6.36 10.95 21.53
C PRO A 257 5.17 11.88 21.81
N GLY A 258 4.20 11.40 22.58
CA GLY A 258 3.01 12.17 22.99
C GLY A 258 1.97 12.44 21.91
N LEU A 259 2.20 12.08 20.65
CA LEU A 259 1.24 12.25 19.55
C LEU A 259 0.56 10.93 19.23
N GLU A 260 -0.64 10.99 18.69
CA GLU A 260 -1.34 9.87 18.06
C GLU A 260 -1.47 10.14 16.56
N ARG A 261 -1.60 9.10 15.75
CA ARG A 261 -1.69 9.25 14.29
C ARG A 261 -2.87 8.44 13.75
N PHE A 262 -3.56 9.02 12.79
CA PHE A 262 -4.58 8.36 11.99
C PHE A 262 -4.18 8.43 10.52
N SER A 263 -4.37 7.34 9.78
CA SER A 263 -4.20 7.33 8.34
C SER A 263 -5.16 6.35 7.70
N ILE A 264 -5.60 6.66 6.48
CA ILE A 264 -6.32 5.73 5.63
C ILE A 264 -5.39 5.39 4.47
N VAL A 265 -5.26 4.10 4.17
CA VAL A 265 -4.42 3.58 3.09
C VAL A 265 -5.30 2.78 2.15
N TYR A 266 -5.18 3.03 0.85
CA TYR A 266 -5.93 2.34 -0.19
C TYR A 266 -4.99 1.48 -1.04
N PHE A 267 -5.06 0.16 -0.83
CA PHE A 267 -4.29 -0.84 -1.56
C PHE A 267 -5.08 -1.33 -2.78
N VAL A 268 -4.44 -1.25 -3.95
CA VAL A 268 -5.04 -1.67 -5.22
C VAL A 268 -4.46 -3.01 -5.64
N HIS A 269 -5.28 -4.06 -5.69
CA HIS A 269 -4.81 -5.39 -6.09
C HIS A 269 -5.40 -5.84 -7.45
N PRO A 270 -4.60 -6.54 -8.27
CA PRO A 270 -5.10 -7.37 -9.37
C PRO A 270 -5.92 -8.55 -8.85
N ARG A 271 -6.72 -9.21 -9.70
CA ARG A 271 -7.35 -10.49 -9.33
C ARG A 271 -6.29 -11.54 -9.09
N ASP A 272 -6.65 -12.52 -8.26
CA ASP A 272 -5.77 -13.64 -7.85
C ASP A 272 -5.08 -14.35 -9.02
N ASN A 273 -5.80 -14.59 -10.13
CA ASN A 273 -5.27 -15.32 -11.29
C ASN A 273 -4.67 -14.42 -12.38
N ASP A 274 -4.64 -13.10 -12.21
CA ASP A 274 -4.03 -12.22 -13.21
C ASP A 274 -2.51 -12.46 -13.25
N PRO A 275 -1.91 -12.55 -14.46
CA PRO A 275 -0.48 -12.76 -14.62
C PRO A 275 0.28 -11.49 -14.25
N MET A 276 1.22 -11.62 -13.32
CA MET A 276 2.15 -10.56 -12.91
C MET A 276 3.53 -10.74 -13.56
N ASP A 277 3.56 -11.41 -14.71
CA ASP A 277 4.78 -11.74 -15.43
C ASP A 277 5.54 -10.48 -15.86
N PRO A 278 6.89 -10.49 -15.84
CA PRO A 278 7.67 -9.37 -16.33
C PRO A 278 7.33 -9.05 -17.79
N LEU A 279 6.80 -7.86 -18.05
CA LEU A 279 6.41 -7.45 -19.39
C LEU A 279 7.63 -7.42 -20.32
N PRO A 280 7.51 -7.88 -21.60
CA PRO A 280 8.62 -7.86 -22.54
C PRO A 280 9.26 -6.47 -22.69
N GLN A 281 8.44 -5.42 -22.73
CA GLN A 281 8.90 -4.04 -22.79
C GLN A 281 9.66 -3.63 -21.53
N ALA A 282 9.19 -4.03 -20.35
CA ALA A 282 9.85 -3.74 -19.09
C ALA A 282 11.19 -4.49 -18.93
N VAL A 283 11.26 -5.73 -19.42
CA VAL A 283 12.52 -6.48 -19.56
C VAL A 283 13.49 -5.73 -20.47
N SER A 284 13.03 -5.21 -21.62
CA SER A 284 13.85 -4.38 -22.50
C SER A 284 14.38 -3.12 -21.79
N MET A 285 13.51 -2.40 -21.09
CA MET A 285 13.82 -1.17 -20.34
C MET A 285 14.84 -1.39 -19.21
N THR A 286 14.95 -2.62 -18.71
CA THR A 286 15.83 -3.00 -17.59
C THR A 286 17.08 -3.76 -18.04
N GLY A 287 17.38 -3.78 -19.34
CA GLY A 287 18.63 -4.32 -19.90
C GLY A 287 18.48 -5.66 -20.62
N GLY A 288 17.26 -6.08 -20.96
CA GLY A 288 16.99 -7.26 -21.78
C GLY A 288 17.07 -8.59 -21.04
N VAL A 289 17.16 -8.58 -19.71
CA VAL A 289 17.27 -9.78 -18.88
C VAL A 289 16.10 -9.84 -17.91
N LYS A 290 15.38 -10.97 -17.89
CA LYS A 290 14.30 -11.21 -16.93
C LYS A 290 14.90 -11.42 -15.54
N ARG A 291 14.45 -10.64 -14.55
CA ARG A 291 14.96 -10.66 -13.17
C ARG A 291 13.92 -11.07 -12.12
N TYR A 292 12.66 -11.20 -12.56
CA TYR A 292 11.52 -11.57 -11.74
C TYR A 292 10.81 -12.83 -12.29
N PRO A 293 10.16 -13.65 -11.45
CA PRO A 293 9.48 -14.86 -11.89
C PRO A 293 8.21 -14.55 -12.69
N GLU A 294 7.84 -15.48 -13.57
CA GLU A 294 6.46 -15.58 -14.06
C GLU A 294 5.59 -16.10 -12.92
N ALA A 295 4.52 -15.39 -12.61
CA ALA A 295 3.70 -15.65 -11.44
C ALA A 295 2.33 -14.98 -11.56
N THR A 296 1.31 -15.62 -10.99
CA THR A 296 0.01 -14.99 -10.75
C THR A 296 0.06 -14.08 -9.52
N SER A 297 -0.89 -13.15 -9.45
CA SER A 297 -1.11 -12.27 -8.28
C SER A 297 -1.24 -13.04 -6.95
N LEU A 298 -1.88 -14.22 -6.96
CA LEU A 298 -2.06 -15.07 -5.78
C LEU A 298 -0.79 -15.82 -5.39
N GLU A 299 0.01 -16.27 -6.35
CA GLU A 299 1.30 -16.92 -6.04
C GLU A 299 2.27 -15.92 -5.40
N LEU A 300 2.37 -14.68 -5.91
CA LEU A 300 3.17 -13.63 -5.28
C LEU A 300 2.67 -13.30 -3.86
N LEU A 301 1.35 -13.24 -3.67
CA LEU A 301 0.76 -13.06 -2.34
C LEU A 301 1.12 -14.23 -1.40
N ALA A 302 1.08 -15.47 -1.88
CA ALA A 302 1.42 -16.65 -1.10
C ALA A 302 2.88 -16.64 -0.63
N CYS A 303 3.82 -16.36 -1.55
CA CYS A 303 5.23 -16.20 -1.21
C CYS A 303 5.44 -15.12 -0.14
N ARG A 304 4.80 -13.97 -0.33
CA ARG A 304 4.98 -12.84 0.59
C ARG A 304 4.38 -13.09 1.97
N LEU A 305 3.20 -13.69 2.03
CA LEU A 305 2.59 -14.06 3.31
C LEU A 305 3.37 -15.18 4.01
N ARG A 306 4.01 -16.10 3.29
CA ARG A 306 4.91 -17.09 3.88
C ARG A 306 6.15 -16.42 4.49
N GLU A 307 6.77 -15.49 3.78
CA GLU A 307 7.92 -14.72 4.29
C GLU A 307 7.59 -13.96 5.58
N LEU A 308 6.35 -13.48 5.68
CA LEU A 308 5.82 -12.78 6.85
C LEU A 308 5.24 -13.73 7.91
N GLY A 309 5.22 -15.05 7.67
CA GLY A 309 4.66 -16.03 8.60
C GLY A 309 3.15 -15.88 8.83
N LEU A 310 2.46 -15.25 7.89
CA LEU A 310 1.02 -14.97 7.91
C LEU A 310 0.22 -15.85 6.95
N ALA A 311 0.91 -16.67 6.14
CA ALA A 311 0.25 -17.57 5.21
C ALA A 311 -0.56 -18.65 5.94
N SER A 312 -1.80 -18.86 5.48
CA SER A 312 -2.63 -19.96 5.97
C SER A 312 -2.10 -21.31 5.45
N PRO A 313 -2.41 -22.44 6.11
CA PRO A 313 -2.04 -23.76 5.61
C PRO A 313 -2.53 -24.04 4.19
N ALA A 314 -3.73 -23.57 3.84
CA ALA A 314 -4.27 -23.70 2.49
C ALA A 314 -3.47 -22.89 1.46
N LEU A 315 -3.00 -21.70 1.83
CA LEU A 315 -2.20 -20.86 0.95
C LEU A 315 -0.78 -21.40 0.76
N LEU A 316 -0.17 -21.98 1.80
CA LEU A 316 1.11 -22.68 1.71
C LEU A 316 1.03 -23.92 0.83
N GLN A 317 -0.08 -24.69 0.95
CA GLN A 317 -0.32 -25.83 0.07
C GLN A 317 -0.48 -25.39 -1.39
N PHE A 318 -1.23 -24.31 -1.63
CA PHE A 318 -1.35 -23.72 -2.96
C PHE A 318 0.01 -23.28 -3.52
N GLU A 319 0.83 -22.54 -2.75
CA GLU A 319 2.17 -22.11 -3.17
C GLU A 319 3.01 -23.31 -3.64
N LYS A 320 3.00 -24.40 -2.86
CA LYS A 320 3.72 -25.64 -3.16
C LYS A 320 3.23 -26.33 -4.43
N GLU A 321 1.92 -26.36 -4.66
CA GLU A 321 1.32 -27.00 -5.85
C GLU A 321 1.45 -26.16 -7.13
N SER A 322 1.56 -24.83 -6.98
CA SER A 322 1.60 -23.88 -8.09
C SER A 322 2.88 -23.91 -8.93
N GLY A 323 3.95 -24.47 -8.37
CA GLY A 323 5.26 -24.51 -9.01
C GLY A 323 6.03 -23.19 -9.01
N ILE A 324 5.59 -22.17 -8.24
CA ILE A 324 6.24 -20.86 -8.22
C ILE A 324 7.67 -20.94 -7.68
N MET A 325 7.92 -21.77 -6.67
CA MET A 325 9.25 -21.87 -6.06
C MET A 325 10.27 -22.50 -7.01
N GLU A 326 9.86 -23.38 -7.91
CA GLU A 326 10.68 -23.92 -8.99
C GLU A 326 11.04 -22.84 -10.02
N ARG A 327 10.08 -21.96 -10.35
CA ARG A 327 10.33 -20.82 -11.25
C ARG A 327 11.26 -19.79 -10.62
N ILE A 328 11.09 -19.51 -9.33
CA ILE A 328 12.00 -18.66 -8.55
C ILE A 328 13.38 -19.29 -8.48
N GLN A 329 13.48 -20.58 -8.19
CA GLN A 329 14.76 -21.28 -8.09
C GLN A 329 15.51 -21.26 -9.41
N ALA A 330 14.84 -21.57 -10.53
CA ALA A 330 15.47 -21.53 -11.85
C ALA A 330 16.03 -20.14 -12.19
N LEU A 331 15.37 -19.07 -11.71
CA LEU A 331 15.82 -17.69 -11.90
C LEU A 331 17.01 -17.32 -10.99
N VAL A 332 17.01 -17.81 -9.75
CA VAL A 332 18.16 -17.66 -8.84
C VAL A 332 19.38 -18.39 -9.40
N ASP A 333 19.19 -19.61 -9.92
CA ASP A 333 20.24 -20.43 -10.53
C ASP A 333 20.81 -19.82 -11.82
N SER A 334 20.04 -18.99 -12.54
CA SER A 334 20.55 -18.27 -13.71
C SER A 334 21.56 -17.18 -13.35
N GLY A 335 21.54 -16.72 -12.08
CA GLY A 335 22.36 -15.60 -11.60
C GLY A 335 21.76 -14.21 -11.85
N ASP A 336 20.59 -14.12 -12.50
CA ASP A 336 19.98 -12.85 -12.91
C ASP A 336 18.87 -12.36 -11.98
N ALA A 337 18.44 -13.20 -11.01
CA ALA A 337 17.37 -12.85 -10.08
C ALA A 337 17.61 -11.52 -9.37
N ALA A 338 16.56 -10.70 -9.25
CA ALA A 338 16.57 -9.51 -8.43
C ALA A 338 16.69 -9.87 -6.93
N ASP A 339 17.20 -8.95 -6.12
CA ASP A 339 17.44 -9.21 -4.69
C ASP A 339 16.18 -9.60 -3.90
N PRO A 340 14.97 -9.01 -4.15
CA PRO A 340 13.75 -9.50 -3.52
C PRO A 340 13.45 -10.97 -3.83
N VAL A 341 13.70 -11.41 -5.07
CA VAL A 341 13.47 -12.80 -5.51
C VAL A 341 14.45 -13.76 -4.83
N LYS A 342 15.72 -13.37 -4.71
CA LYS A 342 16.73 -14.13 -3.96
C LYS A 342 16.31 -14.29 -2.49
N LEU A 343 15.85 -13.20 -1.87
CA LEU A 343 15.37 -13.22 -0.49
C LEU A 343 14.17 -14.18 -0.32
N THR A 344 13.21 -14.14 -1.24
CA THR A 344 12.07 -15.08 -1.25
C THR A 344 12.55 -16.54 -1.24
N TYR A 345 13.55 -16.86 -2.07
CA TYR A 345 14.12 -18.19 -2.15
C TYR A 345 14.89 -18.58 -0.88
N GLU A 346 15.73 -17.69 -0.34
CA GLU A 346 16.47 -17.95 0.90
C GLU A 346 15.55 -18.22 2.09
N VAL A 347 14.47 -17.46 2.23
CA VAL A 347 13.47 -17.66 3.29
C VAL A 347 12.75 -18.99 3.10
N TRP A 348 12.41 -19.35 1.85
CA TRP A 348 11.81 -20.63 1.55
C TRP A 348 12.72 -21.80 1.91
N GLN A 349 14.00 -21.78 1.53
CA GLN A 349 14.96 -22.84 1.88
C GLN A 349 15.07 -23.05 3.40
N LYS A 350 15.11 -21.95 4.17
CA LYS A 350 15.14 -22.01 5.63
C LYS A 350 13.89 -22.67 6.22
N SER A 351 12.71 -22.43 5.63
CA SER A 351 11.46 -23.06 6.06
C SER A 351 11.47 -24.58 5.87
N GLN A 352 12.02 -25.08 4.76
CA GLN A 352 12.10 -26.51 4.47
C GLN A 352 13.03 -27.24 5.45
N ASN A 353 14.19 -26.64 5.76
CA ASN A 353 15.14 -27.22 6.72
C ASN A 353 14.59 -27.29 8.16
N THR A 354 13.61 -26.46 8.50
CA THR A 354 12.99 -26.44 9.84
C THR A 354 11.88 -27.49 9.96
N GLU A 355 11.23 -27.85 8.84
CA GLU A 355 10.26 -28.94 8.76
C GLU A 355 10.94 -30.32 8.80
N GLU A 356 12.15 -30.46 8.23
CA GLU A 356 12.91 -31.73 8.27
C GLU A 356 13.56 -32.02 9.63
N ALA A 357 13.68 -31.02 10.50
CA ALA A 357 14.32 -31.13 11.82
C ALA A 357 13.36 -31.41 12.97
N ASN A 358 12.04 -31.46 12.72
CA ASN A 358 10.98 -31.80 13.66
C ASN A 358 10.26 -33.08 13.21
#